data_AF-A0A2A2T9M3-F1
#
_entry.id   AF-A0A2A2T9M3-F1
#
_cell.length_a   1.000
_cell.length_b   1.000
_cell.length_c   1.000
_cell.angle_alpha   90.00
_cell.angle_beta   90.00
_cell.angle_gamma   90.00
#
_symmetry.space_group_name_H-M   'P 1'
#
loop_
_entity.id
_entity.type
_entity.pdbx_description
1 polymer ?
#
loop_
_entity_poly.entity_id
_entity_poly.type
_entity_poly.pdbx_seq_one_letter_code
_entity_poly.pdbx_strand_id
1 'polypeptide(L)' 'EKGLVLPSLDYVIKCSHTFNLLDARGVISVTERTRYIGRIRQLARKIAQLYVEQREKLGYPLLKNRTA' A
#
# COMPACT_ATOMS: atom_id res chain seq x y z
N GLU A 1 -4.74 -4.19 -15.17
CA GLU A 1 -5.19 -4.06 -13.76
C GLU A 1 -6.54 -3.34 -13.72
N LYS A 2 -7.40 -3.59 -12.72
CA LYS A 2 -8.80 -3.07 -12.68
C LYS A 2 -8.96 -1.68 -12.03
N GLY A 3 -7.88 -1.03 -11.61
CA GLY A 3 -7.93 0.31 -11.02
C GLY A 3 -8.64 0.40 -9.65
N LEU A 4 -8.77 -0.72 -8.93
CA LEU A 4 -9.51 -0.81 -7.66
C LEU A 4 -8.59 -0.48 -6.47
N VAL A 5 -8.55 0.77 -6.04
CA VAL A 5 -7.67 1.24 -4.96
C VAL A 5 -7.99 0.59 -3.61
N LEU A 6 -9.23 0.71 -3.13
CA LEU A 6 -9.60 0.24 -1.78
C LEU A 6 -9.39 -1.29 -1.61
N PRO A 7 -9.85 -2.16 -2.53
CA PRO A 7 -9.57 -3.58 -2.42
C PRO A 7 -8.06 -3.90 -2.47
N SER A 8 -7.30 -3.19 -3.30
CA SER A 8 -5.85 -3.38 -3.37
C SER A 8 -5.16 -3.01 -2.05
N LEU A 9 -5.61 -1.92 -1.41
CA LEU A 9 -5.11 -1.49 -0.10
C LEU A 9 -5.36 -2.56 0.97
N ASP A 10 -6.57 -3.13 1.02
CA ASP A 10 -6.90 -4.20 1.98
C ASP A 10 -5.97 -5.40 1.83
N TYR A 11 -5.68 -5.83 0.60
CA TYR A 11 -4.75 -6.94 0.38
C TYR A 11 -3.32 -6.60 0.79
N VAL A 12 -2.85 -5.38 0.54
CA VAL A 12 -1.51 -4.96 0.99
C VAL A 12 -1.41 -4.93 2.51
N ILE A 13 -2.45 -4.47 3.21
CA ILE A 13 -2.50 -4.51 4.68
C ILE A 13 -2.48 -5.96 5.17
N LYS A 14 -3.26 -6.86 4.57
CA LYS A 14 -3.24 -8.30 4.89
C LYS A 14 -1.88 -8.93 4.67
N CYS A 15 -1.18 -8.59 3.59
CA CYS A 15 0.18 -9.05 3.33
C CYS A 15 1.15 -8.56 4.41
N SER A 16 1.07 -7.28 4.80
CA SER A 16 1.89 -6.71 5.87
C SER A 16 1.67 -7.43 7.21
N HIS A 17 0.42 -7.65 7.58
CA HIS A 17 0.08 -8.36 8.81
C HIS A 17 0.58 -9.82 8.79
N THR A 18 0.35 -10.54 7.69
CA THR A 18 0.80 -11.93 7.53
C THR A 18 2.32 -12.02 7.58
N PHE A 19 3.02 -11.08 6.95
CA PHE A 19 4.48 -10.99 7.04
C PHE A 19 4.93 -10.81 8.49
N ASN A 20 4.32 -9.93 9.27
CA ASN A 20 4.67 -9.74 10.68
C ASN A 20 4.47 -11.02 11.51
N LEU A 21 3.41 -11.79 11.25
CA LEU A 21 3.17 -13.06 11.93
C LEU A 21 4.26 -14.10 11.59
N LEU A 22 4.64 -14.20 10.32
CA LEU A 22 5.70 -15.11 9.87
C LEU A 22 7.08 -14.70 10.40
N ASP A 23 7.36 -13.40 10.40
CA ASP A 23 8.60 -12.83 10.91
C ASP A 23 8.74 -13.06 12.43
N ALA A 24 7.65 -12.88 13.19
CA ALA A 24 7.62 -13.17 14.62
C ALA A 24 7.80 -14.66 14.95
N ARG A 25 7.38 -15.57 14.05
CA ARG A 25 7.63 -17.01 14.18
C ARG A 25 9.07 -17.42 13.86
N GLY A 26 9.90 -16.50 13.38
CA GLY A 26 11.30 -16.79 13.01
C GLY A 26 11.45 -17.70 11.79
N VAL A 27 10.39 -17.87 10.98
CA VAL A 27 10.42 -18.71 9.77
C VAL A 27 10.93 -17.97 8.53
N ILE A 28 11.24 -16.67 8.65
CA ILE A 28 11.75 -15.83 7.57
C ILE A 28 13.24 -15.54 7.84
N SER A 29 14.09 -15.85 6.86
CA SER A 29 15.52 -15.50 6.93
C SER A 29 15.77 -14.00 6.76
N VAL A 30 16.95 -13.53 7.18
CA VAL A 30 17.32 -12.10 7.08
C VAL A 30 17.26 -11.57 5.65
N THR A 31 17.65 -12.38 4.67
CA THR A 31 17.61 -12.01 3.23
C THR A 31 16.17 -11.95 2.72
N GLU A 32 15.32 -12.91 3.11
CA GLU A 32 13.90 -12.93 2.76
C GLU A 32 13.14 -11.77 3.39
N ARG A 33 13.47 -11.40 4.64
CA ARG A 33 12.86 -10.26 5.34
C ARG A 33 12.96 -8.99 4.52
N THR A 34 14.17 -8.66 4.07
CA THR A 34 14.43 -7.47 3.23
C THR A 34 13.64 -7.54 1.92
N ARG A 35 13.57 -8.72 1.30
CA ARG A 35 12.81 -8.94 0.05
C ARG A 35 11.30 -8.75 0.24
N TYR A 36 10.71 -9.32 1.27
CA TYR A 36 9.28 -9.18 1.55
C TYR A 36 8.88 -7.74 1.85
N ILE A 37 9.66 -7.06 2.68
CA ILE A 37 9.45 -5.64 2.98
C ILE A 37 9.53 -4.80 1.69
N GLY A 38 10.50 -5.07 0.82
CA GLY A 38 10.61 -4.42 -0.48
C GLY A 38 9.36 -4.60 -1.35
N ARG A 39 8.85 -5.83 -1.45
CA ARG A 39 7.63 -6.15 -2.20
C ARG A 39 6.40 -5.43 -1.64
N ILE A 40 6.20 -5.47 -0.32
CA ILE A 40 5.06 -4.81 0.34
C ILE A 40 5.11 -3.30 0.11
N ARG A 41 6.29 -2.68 0.24
CA ARG A 41 6.46 -1.24 -0.05
C ARG A 41 6.18 -0.89 -1.51
N GLN A 42 6.65 -1.70 -2.45
CA GLN A 42 6.38 -1.46 -3.88
C GLN A 42 4.88 -1.50 -4.19
N LEU A 43 4.14 -2.46 -3.61
CA LEU A 43 2.70 -2.54 -3.76
C LEU A 43 2.00 -1.33 -3.14
N ALA A 44 2.38 -0.95 -1.92
CA ALA A 44 1.83 0.24 -1.25
C ALA A 44 2.07 1.51 -2.08
N ARG A 45 3.26 1.68 -2.67
CA ARG A 45 3.57 2.83 -3.55
C ARG A 45 2.70 2.87 -4.80
N LYS A 46 2.46 1.72 -5.45
CA LYS A 46 1.56 1.64 -6.62
C LYS A 46 0.13 2.05 -6.25
N ILE A 47 -0.37 1.59 -5.11
CA ILE A 47 -1.71 1.93 -4.62
C ILE A 47 -1.81 3.42 -4.28
N ALA A 48 -0.79 4.00 -3.65
CA ALA A 48 -0.73 5.42 -3.36
C ALA A 48 -0.77 6.27 -4.64
N GLN A 49 0.01 5.89 -5.65
CA GLN A 49 0.00 6.56 -6.96
C GLN A 49 -1.38 6.49 -7.61
N LEU A 50 -1.99 5.30 -7.65
CA LEU A 50 -3.33 5.10 -8.20
C LEU A 50 -4.40 5.89 -7.44
N TYR A 51 -4.27 6.04 -6.12
CA TYR A 51 -5.16 6.85 -5.30
C TYR A 51 -5.03 8.34 -5.63
N VAL A 52 -3.81 8.85 -5.82
CA VAL A 52 -3.59 10.24 -6.25
C VAL A 52 -4.21 10.49 -7.62
N GLU A 53 -4.01 9.60 -8.58
CA GLU A 53 -4.63 9.68 -9.91
C GLU A 53 -6.17 9.65 -9.84
N GLN A 54 -6.75 8.84 -8.95
CA GLN A 54 -8.20 8.85 -8.71
C GLN A 54 -8.66 10.18 -8.12
N ARG A 55 -7.90 10.79 -7.20
CA ARG A 55 -8.23 12.10 -6.62
C ARG A 55 -8.12 13.21 -7.64
N GLU A 56 -7.12 13.18 -8.50
CA GLU A 56 -6.94 14.13 -9.59
C GLU A 56 -8.13 14.10 -10.57
N LYS A 57 -8.57 12.90 -10.97
CA LYS A 57 -9.76 12.71 -11.83
C LYS A 57 -11.05 13.24 -11.21
N LEU A 58 -11.13 13.27 -9.87
CA LEU A 58 -12.26 13.82 -9.13
C LEU A 58 -12.12 15.32 -8.84
N GLY A 59 -11.04 15.97 -9.29
CA GLY A 59 -10.77 17.39 -9.02
C GLY A 59 -10.36 17.68 -7.57
N TYR A 60 -9.72 16.72 -6.89
CA TYR A 60 -9.27 16.82 -5.50
C TYR A 60 -10.35 17.28 -4.49
N PRO A 61 -11.49 16.57 -4.38
CA PRO A 61 -12.65 17.02 -3.60
C PRO A 61 -12.40 17.12 -2.09
N LEU A 62 -11.28 16.57 -1.59
CA LEU A 62 -10.90 16.60 -0.17
C LEU A 62 -9.83 17.64 0.16
N LEU A 63 -9.28 18.34 -0.84
CA LEU A 63 -8.40 19.47 -0.57
C LEU A 63 -9.27 20.66 -0.14
N LYS A 64 -9.05 21.16 1.08
CA LYS A 64 -9.65 22.44 1.49
C LYS A 64 -9.09 23.53 0.58
N ASN A 65 -9.96 24.38 0.05
CA ASN A 65 -9.52 25.60 -0.62
C ASN A 65 -8.65 26.40 0.36
N ARG A 66 -7.42 26.69 -0.06
CA ARG A 66 -6.47 27.50 0.70
C ARG A 66 -6.85 28.99 0.58
N THR A 67 -8.07 29.30 0.96
CA THR A 67 -8.59 30.66 1.10
C THR A 67 -9.10 30.79 2.53
N ALA A 68 -8.15 31.15 3.41
CA ALA A 68 -8.39 31.90 4.61
C ALA A 68 -7.53 33.17 4.47
#